data_AF-A0A0S8GD08-F1
#
_entry.id   AF-A0A0S8GD08-F1
#
_cell.length_a   1.000
_cell.length_b   1.000
_cell.length_c   1.000
_cell.angle_alpha   90.00
_cell.angle_beta   90.00
_cell.angle_gamma   90.00
#
_symmetry.space_group_name_H-M   'P 1'
#
loop_
_entity.id
_entity.type
_entity.pdbx_description
1 polymer ?
#
loop_
_entity_poly.entity_id
_entity_poly.type
_entity_poly.pdbx_seq_one_letter_code
_entity_poly.pdbx_strand_id
1 'polypeptide(L)'
;MTGMRKKRSRLKQYQVPVLAGALLLIVVLCIRCGGTDAAERSWLDDIEEGERDLVHCERYRVRWSAAADTAAAREAAGPVRRAVAEHPRLLNQLASECYPDGEGDIPSLEFRYQTTGQNREDGLFVVKYFARIEHPHIVAGYSCIFVVDEKSKVQALYIEALPLE
;
A
#
# COMPACT_ATOMS: atom_id res chain seq x y z
N MET A 1 -33.68 5.79 67.42
CA MET A 1 -32.45 6.62 67.50
C MET A 1 -31.26 5.75 67.11
N THR A 2 -30.26 6.34 66.44
CA THR A 2 -28.94 5.77 66.05
C THR A 2 -28.98 4.60 65.05
N GLY A 3 -28.25 4.58 63.94
CA GLY A 3 -27.20 5.46 63.44
C GLY A 3 -26.46 4.72 62.31
N MET A 4 -26.17 5.43 61.23
CA MET A 4 -25.39 4.96 60.08
C MET A 4 -24.06 4.31 60.47
N ARG A 5 -23.59 3.35 59.67
CA ARG A 5 -22.26 3.41 59.01
C ARG A 5 -22.04 2.22 58.06
N LYS A 6 -22.12 2.48 56.75
CA LYS A 6 -21.52 1.64 55.70
C LYS A 6 -19.99 1.68 55.88
N LYS A 7 -19.36 0.56 56.24
CA LYS A 7 -17.90 0.42 56.24
C LYS A 7 -17.41 0.20 54.82
N ARG A 8 -16.74 1.23 54.28
CA ARG A 8 -15.86 1.16 53.10
C ARG A 8 -14.64 0.30 53.45
N SER A 9 -14.41 -0.80 52.73
CA SER A 9 -13.12 -1.50 52.74
C SER A 9 -12.20 -0.92 51.67
N ARG A 10 -10.96 -0.69 52.08
CA ARG A 10 -9.95 0.14 51.43
C ARG A 10 -9.27 -0.56 50.26
N LEU A 11 -8.88 0.26 49.28
CA LEU A 11 -7.83 -0.03 48.30
C LEU A 11 -6.59 -0.62 49.00
N LYS A 12 -6.05 -1.70 48.42
CA LYS A 12 -4.61 -1.96 48.47
C LYS A 12 -4.03 -1.75 47.08
N GLN A 13 -3.37 -0.61 47.01
CA GLN A 13 -2.51 -0.06 45.99
C GLN A 13 -1.30 -1.00 45.83
N TYR A 14 -1.18 -1.67 44.69
CA TYR A 14 0.09 -2.26 44.27
C TYR A 14 0.82 -1.24 43.40
N GLN A 15 1.83 -0.60 44.00
CA GLN A 15 2.87 0.16 43.32
C GLN A 15 4.10 -0.74 43.22
N VAL A 16 4.54 -1.06 42.00
CA VAL A 16 5.96 -1.21 41.61
C VAL A 16 6.03 -1.09 40.07
N PRO A 17 7.15 -0.73 39.44
CA PRO A 17 7.54 0.63 39.12
C PRO A 17 7.56 0.92 37.60
N VAL A 18 7.68 2.21 37.33
CA VAL A 18 7.96 2.87 36.05
C VAL A 18 9.06 2.15 35.25
N LEU A 19 8.67 1.47 34.17
CA LEU A 19 9.49 1.37 32.96
C LEU A 19 8.93 2.36 31.94
N ALA A 20 9.22 3.64 32.20
CA ALA A 20 9.22 4.67 31.20
C ALA A 20 10.34 4.36 30.21
N GLY A 21 10.01 4.01 28.96
CA GLY A 21 11.02 3.84 27.93
C GLY A 21 10.69 2.89 26.79
N ALA A 22 9.47 2.92 26.24
CA ALA A 22 9.20 2.34 24.91
C ALA A 22 7.88 2.83 24.27
N LEU A 23 7.34 3.98 24.73
CA LEU A 23 6.09 4.56 24.23
C LEU A 23 6.29 6.03 23.85
N LEU A 24 7.49 6.32 23.33
CA LEU A 24 7.92 7.66 22.94
C LEU A 24 8.68 7.61 21.61
N LEU A 25 8.00 7.18 20.54
CA LEU A 25 8.46 7.35 19.16
C LEU A 25 7.30 7.32 18.14
N ILE A 26 6.18 7.95 18.49
CA ILE A 26 5.04 8.17 17.57
C ILE A 26 4.75 9.67 17.30
N VAL A 27 5.48 10.64 17.87
CA VAL A 27 5.05 12.07 17.77
C VAL A 27 6.15 13.06 17.34
N VAL A 28 7.27 12.63 16.76
CA VAL A 28 8.29 13.58 16.25
C VAL A 28 8.70 13.26 14.82
N LEU A 29 7.80 13.50 13.85
CA LEU A 29 8.16 13.98 12.50
C LEU A 29 6.97 14.47 11.65
N CYS A 30 5.86 14.89 12.25
CA CYS A 30 4.71 15.46 11.51
C CYS A 30 4.64 16.99 11.44
N ILE A 31 5.65 17.77 11.84
CA ILE A 31 5.51 19.25 11.81
C ILE A 31 6.79 19.94 11.38
N ARG A 32 7.02 20.07 10.07
CA ARG A 32 7.58 21.29 9.45
C ARG A 32 7.57 21.22 7.91
N CYS A 33 6.40 21.45 7.33
CA CYS A 33 6.15 22.43 6.27
C CYS A 33 4.65 22.36 5.92
N GLY A 34 4.00 23.52 5.92
CA GLY A 34 2.57 23.65 6.14
C GLY A 34 1.67 23.22 4.98
N GLY A 35 0.48 22.78 5.36
CA GLY A 35 -0.65 22.50 4.48
C GLY A 35 -1.74 21.83 5.30
N THR A 36 -2.73 22.59 5.75
CA THR A 36 -3.93 22.08 6.41
C THR A 36 -4.78 21.29 5.41
N ASP A 37 -5.08 20.04 5.72
CA ASP A 37 -6.38 19.37 5.57
C ASP A 37 -6.22 17.93 6.10
N ALA A 38 -7.32 17.27 6.46
CA ALA A 38 -7.36 15.95 7.10
C ALA A 38 -6.24 15.02 6.60
N ALA A 39 -5.41 14.51 7.52
CA ALA A 39 -4.25 13.67 7.21
C ALA A 39 -4.67 12.57 6.22
N GLU A 40 -4.30 12.76 4.96
CA GLU A 40 -4.62 11.83 3.89
C GLU A 40 -3.83 10.56 4.21
N ARG A 41 -4.54 9.55 4.72
CA ARG A 41 -3.95 8.22 4.97
C ARG A 41 -3.31 7.74 3.68
N SER A 42 -2.07 7.27 3.78
CA SER A 42 -1.39 6.70 2.62
C SER A 42 -2.08 5.39 2.26
N TRP A 43 -2.23 5.09 0.96
CA TRP A 43 -2.70 3.78 0.51
C TRP A 43 -1.83 2.62 1.05
N LEU A 44 -0.57 2.91 1.38
CA LEU A 44 0.31 1.98 2.10
C LEU A 44 -0.19 1.70 3.51
N ASP A 45 -0.61 2.72 4.25
CA ASP A 45 -1.13 2.57 5.61
C ASP A 45 -2.41 1.74 5.58
N ASP A 46 -3.30 2.00 4.61
CA ASP A 46 -4.52 1.22 4.42
C ASP A 46 -4.17 -0.27 4.15
N ILE A 47 -3.17 -0.53 3.29
CA ILE A 47 -2.71 -1.89 3.04
C ILE A 47 -2.02 -2.50 4.27
N GLU A 48 -1.22 -1.77 5.02
CA GLU A 48 -0.57 -2.31 6.23
C GLU A 48 -1.57 -2.58 7.36
N GLU A 49 -2.64 -1.78 7.46
CA GLU A 49 -3.74 -1.96 8.42
C GLU A 49 -4.73 -3.08 8.03
N GLY A 50 -4.57 -3.68 6.84
CA GLY A 50 -5.41 -4.78 6.36
C GLY A 50 -6.64 -4.35 5.56
N GLU A 51 -6.80 -3.05 5.29
CA GLU A 51 -7.83 -2.54 4.39
C GLU A 51 -7.40 -2.82 2.94
N ARG A 52 -8.25 -3.52 2.16
CA ARG A 52 -7.92 -4.05 0.83
C ARG A 52 -8.87 -3.61 -0.27
N ASP A 53 -9.76 -2.66 0.01
CA ASP A 53 -10.82 -2.23 -0.93
C ASP A 53 -10.28 -1.65 -2.25
N LEU A 54 -9.00 -1.24 -2.26
CA LEU A 54 -8.30 -0.73 -3.44
C LEU A 54 -7.66 -1.83 -4.31
N VAL A 55 -7.54 -3.07 -3.83
CA VAL A 55 -6.80 -4.15 -4.50
C VAL A 55 -7.74 -5.06 -5.28
N HIS A 56 -7.48 -5.18 -6.58
CA HIS A 56 -8.27 -5.98 -7.51
C HIS A 56 -7.41 -7.11 -8.12
N CYS A 57 -7.80 -8.36 -7.87
CA CYS A 57 -7.13 -9.54 -8.43
C CYS A 57 -7.70 -9.90 -9.82
N GLU A 58 -7.59 -8.98 -10.77
CA GLU A 58 -8.06 -9.18 -12.14
C GLU A 58 -7.30 -8.32 -13.16
N ARG A 59 -7.54 -8.60 -14.44
CA ARG A 59 -6.95 -7.85 -15.55
C ARG A 59 -7.45 -6.41 -15.59
N TYR A 60 -6.52 -5.46 -15.72
CA TYR A 60 -6.87 -4.07 -16.01
C TYR A 60 -7.36 -3.95 -17.47
N ARG A 61 -8.68 -3.75 -17.64
CA ARG A 61 -9.34 -3.80 -18.97
C ARG A 61 -9.35 -2.48 -19.72
N VAL A 62 -9.03 -1.38 -19.04
CA VAL A 62 -9.17 -0.05 -19.61
C VAL A 62 -8.03 0.24 -20.59
N ARG A 63 -8.36 0.87 -21.72
CA ARG A 63 -7.34 1.29 -22.69
C ARG A 63 -6.59 2.50 -22.17
N TRP A 64 -5.27 2.41 -22.22
CA TRP A 64 -4.38 3.50 -21.87
C TRP A 64 -3.32 3.69 -22.96
N SER A 65 -2.75 4.88 -22.99
CA SER A 65 -1.57 5.19 -23.81
C SER A 65 -0.40 5.41 -22.88
N ALA A 66 0.79 4.96 -23.29
CA ALA A 66 2.01 5.38 -22.63
C ALA A 66 2.04 6.92 -22.58
N ALA A 67 2.14 7.48 -21.38
CA ALA A 67 2.35 8.89 -21.20
C ALA A 67 3.85 9.10 -21.40
N ALA A 68 4.23 9.66 -22.54
CA ALA A 68 5.63 9.89 -22.87
C ALA A 68 6.24 10.90 -21.88
N ASP A 69 6.78 10.39 -20.78
CA ASP A 69 7.66 11.06 -19.81
C ASP A 69 7.31 12.53 -19.51
N THR A 70 6.02 12.82 -19.34
CA THR A 70 5.53 14.18 -19.07
C THR A 70 5.81 14.55 -17.62
N ALA A 71 5.91 15.85 -17.33
CA ALA A 71 6.07 16.34 -15.96
C ALA A 71 4.95 15.81 -15.05
N ALA A 72 3.70 15.85 -15.52
CA ALA A 72 2.55 15.33 -14.80
C ALA A 72 2.64 13.81 -14.54
N ALA A 73 3.06 13.01 -15.54
CA ALA A 73 3.23 11.57 -15.36
C ALA A 73 4.34 11.23 -14.36
N ARG A 74 5.44 11.99 -14.35
CA ARG A 74 6.52 11.82 -13.38
C ARG A 74 6.08 12.19 -11.96
N GLU A 75 5.33 13.28 -11.83
CA GLU A 75 4.80 13.74 -10.55
C GLU A 75 3.82 12.73 -9.98
N ALA A 76 2.81 12.32 -10.76
CA ALA A 76 1.81 11.34 -10.38
C ALA A 76 2.42 9.96 -10.02
N ALA A 77 3.41 9.49 -10.79
CA ALA A 77 4.05 8.20 -10.54
C ALA A 77 5.12 8.25 -9.42
N GLY A 78 5.62 9.43 -9.08
CA GLY A 78 6.75 9.61 -8.17
C GLY A 78 6.53 8.98 -6.79
N PRO A 79 5.42 9.28 -6.09
CA PRO A 79 5.11 8.69 -4.80
C PRO A 79 4.98 7.16 -4.84
N VAL A 80 4.24 6.60 -5.81
CA VAL A 80 4.12 5.14 -5.98
C VAL A 80 5.48 4.50 -6.21
N ARG A 81 6.33 5.12 -7.04
CA ARG A 81 7.66 4.59 -7.33
C ARG A 81 8.57 4.58 -6.11
N ARG A 82 8.50 5.61 -5.26
CA ARG A 82 9.24 5.65 -3.99
C ARG A 82 8.73 4.60 -3.02
N ALA A 83 7.42 4.51 -2.83
CA ALA A 83 6.78 3.52 -1.97
C ALA A 83 7.20 2.08 -2.32
N VAL A 84 7.12 1.70 -3.61
CA VAL A 84 7.54 0.36 -4.05
C VAL A 84 9.05 0.13 -3.85
N ALA A 85 9.88 1.17 -4.00
CA ALA A 85 11.32 1.05 -3.76
C ALA A 85 11.67 0.91 -2.27
N GLU A 86 10.93 1.57 -1.38
CA GLU A 86 11.09 1.50 0.08
C GLU A 86 10.55 0.18 0.64
N HIS A 87 9.50 -0.37 0.02
CA HIS A 87 8.84 -1.61 0.41
C HIS A 87 8.88 -2.65 -0.72
N PRO A 88 10.08 -3.14 -1.13
CA PRO A 88 10.23 -3.95 -2.33
C PRO A 88 9.48 -5.30 -2.30
N ARG A 89 9.10 -5.78 -1.11
CA ARG A 89 8.36 -7.04 -0.94
C ARG A 89 6.84 -6.89 -0.98
N LEU A 90 6.32 -5.66 -0.96
CA LEU A 90 4.89 -5.40 -0.91
C LEU A 90 4.15 -6.04 -2.09
N LEU A 91 4.69 -5.88 -3.29
CA LEU A 91 4.06 -6.42 -4.49
C LEU A 91 4.08 -7.96 -4.51
N ASN A 92 5.13 -8.59 -3.97
CA ASN A 92 5.19 -10.04 -3.82
C ASN A 92 4.12 -10.55 -2.86
N GLN A 93 3.94 -9.87 -1.73
CA GLN A 93 2.90 -10.22 -0.76
C GLN A 93 1.51 -10.12 -1.40
N LEU A 94 1.19 -8.97 -2.00
CA LEU A 94 -0.12 -8.76 -2.61
C LEU A 94 -0.38 -9.75 -3.77
N ALA A 95 0.63 -10.06 -4.58
CA ALA A 95 0.51 -11.06 -5.64
C ALA A 95 0.32 -12.48 -5.08
N SER A 96 1.00 -12.84 -4.00
CA SER A 96 0.83 -14.15 -3.35
C SER A 96 -0.56 -14.29 -2.71
N GLU A 97 -1.10 -13.20 -2.17
CA GLU A 97 -2.47 -13.16 -1.63
C GLU A 97 -3.51 -13.30 -2.75
N CYS A 98 -3.33 -12.60 -3.88
CA CYS A 98 -4.23 -12.71 -5.03
C CYS A 98 -4.15 -14.07 -5.75
N TYR A 99 -2.96 -14.66 -5.83
CA TYR A 99 -2.68 -15.89 -6.57
C TYR A 99 -1.85 -16.86 -5.71
N PRO A 100 -2.46 -17.48 -4.67
CA PRO A 100 -1.73 -18.35 -3.75
C PRO A 100 -1.18 -19.61 -4.41
N ASP A 101 -1.86 -20.10 -5.46
CA ASP A 101 -1.46 -21.25 -6.26
C ASP A 101 -0.81 -20.83 -7.61
N GLY A 102 -0.39 -19.57 -7.71
CA GLY A 102 0.22 -19.02 -8.92
C GLY A 102 1.59 -19.64 -9.24
N GLU A 103 1.98 -19.57 -10.51
CA GLU A 103 3.27 -20.08 -10.96
C GLU A 103 4.45 -19.22 -10.48
N GLY A 104 5.61 -19.87 -10.34
CA GLY A 104 6.85 -19.25 -9.87
C GLY A 104 6.92 -19.07 -8.36
N ASP A 105 8.11 -18.74 -7.86
CA ASP A 105 8.30 -18.36 -6.45
C ASP A 105 7.91 -16.88 -6.28
N ILE A 106 6.59 -16.60 -6.21
CA ILE A 106 6.06 -15.23 -6.10
C ILE A 106 6.76 -14.42 -4.99
N PRO A 107 6.99 -14.95 -3.78
CA PRO A 107 7.75 -14.26 -2.73
C PRO A 107 9.15 -13.75 -3.13
N SER A 108 9.79 -14.37 -4.12
CA SER A 108 11.15 -14.02 -4.57
C SER A 108 11.21 -13.21 -5.87
N LEU A 109 10.08 -12.95 -6.52
CA LEU A 109 10.07 -12.26 -7.81
C LEU A 109 10.51 -10.80 -7.72
N GLU A 110 11.20 -10.32 -8.76
CA GLU A 110 11.59 -8.91 -8.85
C GLU A 110 10.58 -8.12 -9.68
N PHE A 111 9.76 -7.30 -9.02
CA PHE A 111 8.85 -6.38 -9.72
C PHE A 111 9.60 -5.17 -10.24
N ARG A 112 9.72 -5.07 -11.57
CA ARG A 112 10.39 -3.96 -12.23
C ARG A 112 9.38 -2.96 -12.77
N TYR A 113 9.66 -1.68 -12.56
CA TYR A 113 8.90 -0.60 -13.21
C TYR A 113 9.01 -0.76 -14.73
N GLN A 114 7.87 -0.74 -15.41
CA GLN A 114 7.80 -0.76 -16.87
C GLN A 114 7.54 0.62 -17.45
N THR A 115 6.43 1.24 -17.07
CA THR A 115 5.97 2.47 -17.72
C THR A 115 4.90 3.19 -16.91
N THR A 116 4.69 4.46 -17.25
CA THR A 116 3.54 5.25 -16.83
C THR A 116 2.69 5.56 -18.06
N GLY A 117 1.38 5.43 -17.89
CA GLY A 117 0.36 5.65 -18.88
C GLY A 117 -0.64 6.71 -18.47
N GLN A 118 -1.52 7.06 -19.40
CA GLN A 118 -2.75 7.77 -19.10
C GLN A 118 -3.93 6.93 -19.60
N ASN A 119 -4.84 6.64 -18.68
CA ASN A 119 -6.14 6.07 -18.96
C ASN A 119 -6.90 7.03 -19.91
N ARG A 120 -7.40 6.48 -21.03
CA ARG A 120 -8.07 7.27 -22.06
C ARG A 120 -9.52 7.63 -21.71
N GLU A 121 -10.12 6.96 -20.74
CA GLU A 121 -11.53 7.13 -20.38
C GLU A 121 -11.73 8.24 -19.34
N ASP A 122 -10.93 8.24 -18.29
CA ASP A 122 -11.07 9.14 -17.14
C ASP A 122 -9.88 10.09 -16.96
N GLY A 123 -8.82 9.94 -17.75
CA GLY A 123 -7.62 10.78 -17.67
C GLY A 123 -6.69 10.45 -16.50
N LEU A 124 -6.97 9.40 -15.70
CA LEU A 124 -6.12 8.95 -14.60
C LEU A 124 -4.77 8.43 -15.14
N PHE A 125 -3.74 8.51 -14.31
CA PHE A 125 -2.44 7.95 -14.63
C PHE A 125 -2.39 6.46 -14.25
N VAL A 126 -1.63 5.70 -15.03
CA VAL A 126 -1.47 4.26 -14.85
C VAL A 126 0.00 3.96 -14.63
N VAL A 127 0.41 3.41 -13.49
CA VAL A 127 1.82 3.06 -13.21
C VAL A 127 1.96 1.55 -13.21
N LYS A 128 2.78 1.02 -14.11
CA LYS A 128 2.88 -0.42 -14.34
C LYS A 128 4.21 -0.99 -13.84
N TYR A 129 4.11 -2.07 -13.08
CA TYR A 129 5.19 -2.96 -12.70
C TYR A 129 4.96 -4.35 -13.29
N PHE A 130 6.05 -5.06 -13.56
CA PHE A 130 6.02 -6.44 -14.02
C PHE A 130 7.14 -7.25 -13.38
N ALA A 131 6.77 -8.41 -12.87
CA ALA A 131 7.68 -9.45 -12.44
C ALA A 131 7.61 -10.61 -13.42
N ARG A 132 8.74 -10.98 -14.02
CA ARG A 132 8.81 -12.10 -14.96
C ARG A 132 9.06 -13.40 -14.20
N ILE A 133 8.36 -14.46 -14.55
CA ILE A 133 8.73 -15.84 -14.18
C ILE A 133 9.73 -16.34 -15.21
N GLU A 134 10.89 -16.80 -14.75
CA GLU A 134 11.88 -17.41 -15.62
C GLU A 134 11.42 -18.80 -16.05
N HIS A 135 10.83 -18.89 -17.24
CA HIS A 135 10.47 -20.15 -17.87
C HIS A 135 11.04 -20.22 -19.29
N PRO A 136 11.62 -21.37 -19.72
CA PRO A 136 12.29 -21.49 -21.03
C PRO A 136 11.36 -21.38 -22.24
N HIS A 137 10.05 -21.53 -22.05
CA HIS A 137 9.09 -21.68 -23.15
C HIS A 137 7.92 -20.68 -23.17
N ILE A 138 7.71 -19.92 -22.09
CA ILE A 138 6.59 -18.96 -21.99
C ILE A 138 7.06 -17.65 -21.36
N VAL A 139 6.48 -16.54 -21.79
CA VAL A 139 6.58 -15.27 -21.07
C VAL A 139 5.45 -15.23 -20.06
N ALA A 140 5.75 -15.71 -18.86
CA ALA A 140 4.87 -15.67 -17.70
C ALA A 140 5.33 -14.63 -16.69
N GLY A 141 4.44 -14.21 -15.82
CA GLY A 141 4.74 -13.22 -14.81
C GLY A 141 3.50 -12.63 -14.15
N TYR A 142 3.74 -11.63 -13.31
CA TYR A 142 2.70 -10.87 -12.64
C TYR A 142 2.84 -9.41 -13.00
N SER A 143 1.73 -8.75 -13.32
CA SER A 143 1.69 -7.30 -13.45
C SER A 143 0.95 -6.68 -12.29
N CYS A 144 1.54 -5.64 -11.72
CA CYS A 144 0.89 -4.76 -10.76
C CYS A 144 0.67 -3.40 -11.43
N ILE A 145 -0.57 -2.95 -11.47
CA ILE A 145 -0.98 -1.73 -12.16
C ILE A 145 -1.67 -0.81 -11.16
N PHE A 146 -1.02 0.30 -10.85
CA PHE A 146 -1.59 1.35 -10.02
C PHE A 146 -2.36 2.33 -10.90
N VAL A 147 -3.58 2.66 -10.52
CA VAL A 147 -4.36 3.75 -11.09
C VAL A 147 -4.28 4.91 -10.11
N VAL A 148 -3.74 6.04 -10.56
CA VAL A 148 -3.48 7.20 -9.72
C VAL A 148 -4.07 8.46 -10.33
N ASP A 149 -4.55 9.36 -9.49
CA ASP A 149 -5.02 10.67 -9.94
C ASP A 149 -3.85 11.66 -10.13
N GLU A 150 -4.19 12.88 -10.55
CA GLU A 150 -3.22 13.97 -10.75
C GLU A 150 -2.50 14.40 -9.47
N LYS A 151 -3.04 14.07 -8.30
CA LYS A 151 -2.46 14.35 -6.97
C LYS A 151 -1.63 13.18 -6.45
N SER A 152 -1.38 12.16 -7.28
CA SER A 152 -0.67 10.93 -6.93
C SER A 152 -1.41 10.02 -5.94
N LYS A 153 -2.72 10.23 -5.74
CA LYS A 153 -3.51 9.35 -4.89
C LYS A 153 -3.87 8.08 -5.64
N VAL A 154 -3.57 6.92 -5.03
CA VAL A 154 -3.94 5.62 -5.55
C VAL A 154 -5.45 5.44 -5.42
N GLN A 155 -6.11 5.25 -6.56
CA GLN A 155 -7.55 4.98 -6.66
C GLN A 155 -7.82 3.47 -6.72
N ALA A 156 -6.90 2.71 -7.30
CA ALA A 156 -6.98 1.26 -7.42
C ALA A 156 -5.60 0.65 -7.71
N LEU A 157 -5.42 -0.60 -7.32
CA LEU A 157 -4.28 -1.45 -7.66
C LEU A 157 -4.80 -2.77 -8.26
N TYR A 158 -4.45 -3.03 -9.51
CA TYR A 158 -4.78 -4.28 -10.18
C TYR A 158 -3.58 -5.22 -10.17
N ILE A 159 -3.82 -6.50 -9.88
CA ILE A 159 -2.82 -7.55 -9.92
C ILE A 159 -3.30 -8.66 -10.86
N GLU A 160 -2.54 -8.88 -11.93
CA GLU A 160 -2.84 -9.87 -12.95
C GLU A 160 -1.70 -10.88 -13.12
N ALA A 161 -2.04 -12.16 -13.28
CA ALA A 161 -1.12 -13.21 -13.70
C ALA A 161 -1.08 -13.33 -15.25
N LEU A 162 0.09 -13.65 -15.79
CA LEU A 162 0.38 -13.78 -17.22
C LEU A 162 1.20 -15.07 -17.47
N PRO A 163 1.13 -15.72 -18.65
CA PRO A 163 0.09 -15.49 -19.66
C PRO A 163 -1.25 -15.94 -19.08
N LEU A 164 -2.32 -15.21 -19.38
CA LEU A 164 -3.65 -15.73 -19.11
C LEU A 164 -3.81 -17.02 -19.93
N GLU A 165 -4.26 -18.10 -19.28
CA GLU A 165 -4.58 -19.38 -19.92
C GLU A 165 -5.42 -19.23 -21.20
#